data_AF-Q097X8-F1
#
_entry.id   AF-Q097X8-F1
#
_cell.length_a   1.000
_cell.length_b   1.000
_cell.length_c   1.000
_cell.angle_alpha   90.00
_cell.angle_beta   90.00
_cell.angle_gamma   90.00
#
_symmetry.space_group_name_H-M   'P 1'
#
loop_
_entity.id
_entity.type
_entity.pdbx_description
1 polymer ?
#
loop_
_entity_poly.entity_id
_entity_poly.type
_entity_poly.pdbx_seq_one_letter_code
_entity_poly.pdbx_strand_id
1 'polypeptide(L)'
;GRILAAWRLGGVLRGDAYAEPFVMASALEPDLELDNDLMWEGVGGLNAGQWRLWRLQVQFEVRKKSDGTPAELSALKKNLASRRALLVQLEVSF
;
A
#
# COMPACT_ATOMS: atom_id res chain seq x y z
N GLY A 1 -4.99 -9.85 8.69
CA GLY A 1 -6.15 -8.95 8.51
C GLY A 1 -5.78 -7.73 7.67
N ARG A 2 -6.74 -7.03 7.07
CA ARG A 2 -6.50 -5.84 6.24
C ARG A 2 -7.48 -4.71 6.57
N ILE A 3 -6.98 -3.49 6.65
CA ILE A 3 -7.75 -2.26 6.86
C ILE A 3 -7.44 -1.30 5.71
N LEU A 4 -8.49 -0.65 5.20
CA LEU A 4 -8.41 0.39 4.17
C LEU A 4 -9.22 1.59 4.64
N ALA A 5 -8.62 2.77 4.56
CA ALA A 5 -9.29 4.04 4.78
C ALA A 5 -9.00 4.98 3.61
N ALA A 6 -10.03 5.67 3.14
CA ALA A 6 -9.93 6.64 2.07
C ALA A 6 -10.88 7.80 2.34
N TRP A 7 -10.51 8.99 1.87
CA TRP A 7 -11.34 10.16 1.99
C TRP A 7 -11.36 10.92 0.67
N ARG A 8 -12.54 11.15 0.11
CA ARG A 8 -12.72 11.79 -1.19
C ARG A 8 -13.21 13.23 -1.06
N LEU A 9 -12.59 14.11 -1.84
CA LEU A 9 -12.98 15.50 -2.05
C LEU A 9 -13.39 15.68 -3.52
N GLY A 10 -14.59 16.16 -3.78
CA GLY A 10 -15.11 16.38 -5.13
C GLY A 10 -15.65 15.12 -5.82
N GLY A 11 -15.85 15.20 -7.14
CA GLY A 11 -16.36 14.08 -7.93
C GLY A 11 -17.84 13.75 -7.68
N VAL A 12 -18.68 14.76 -7.41
CA VAL A 12 -20.12 14.56 -7.16
C VAL A 12 -20.84 14.23 -8.47
N LEU A 13 -20.54 15.00 -9.52
CA LEU A 13 -21.09 14.83 -10.86
C LEU A 13 -20.03 14.31 -11.83
N ARG A 14 -20.48 13.74 -12.96
CA ARG A 14 -19.58 13.30 -14.03
C ARG A 14 -18.77 14.51 -14.54
N GLY A 15 -17.46 14.33 -14.66
CA GLY A 15 -16.54 15.38 -15.12
C GLY A 15 -15.98 16.25 -14.00
N ASP A 16 -16.54 16.19 -12.79
CA ASP A 16 -16.02 16.93 -11.65
C ASP A 16 -14.63 16.42 -11.28
N ALA A 17 -13.73 17.36 -11.02
CA ALA A 17 -12.44 17.03 -10.45
C ALA A 17 -12.62 16.41 -9.06
N TYR A 18 -11.81 15.42 -8.74
CA TYR A 18 -11.75 14.84 -7.41
C TYR A 18 -10.32 14.50 -7.01
N ALA A 19 -10.11 14.44 -5.70
CA ALA A 19 -8.92 13.90 -5.07
C ALA A 19 -9.34 12.96 -3.94
N GLU A 20 -8.69 11.82 -3.83
CA GLU A 20 -8.97 10.80 -2.84
C GLU A 20 -7.65 10.21 -2.32
N PRO A 21 -7.09 10.78 -1.24
CA PRO A 21 -6.07 10.09 -0.47
C PRO A 21 -6.61 8.79 0.13
N PHE A 22 -5.77 7.76 0.12
CA PHE A 22 -6.06 6.50 0.77
C PHE A 22 -4.84 5.94 1.48
N VAL A 23 -5.10 5.16 2.53
CA VAL A 23 -4.12 4.38 3.25
C VAL A 23 -4.66 2.98 3.49
N MET A 24 -3.79 1.99 3.33
CA MET A 24 -4.10 0.59 3.59
C MET A 24 -3.01 0.01 4.48
N ALA A 25 -3.43 -0.78 5.45
CA ALA A 25 -2.53 -1.56 6.29
C ALA A 25 -2.99 -3.03 6.27
N SER A 26 -2.05 -3.94 6.04
CA SER A 26 -2.29 -5.38 6.15
C SER A 26 -1.27 -6.01 7.10
N ALA A 27 -1.74 -7.00 7.84
CA ALA A 27 -0.92 -7.93 8.60
C ALA A 27 -1.20 -9.32 8.05
N LEU A 28 -0.17 -10.00 7.58
CA LEU A 28 -0.22 -11.33 7.02
C LEU A 28 0.72 -12.22 7.84
N GLU A 29 0.24 -13.39 8.23
CA GLU A 29 1.07 -14.49 8.74
C GLU A 29 1.42 -15.34 7.51
N PRO A 30 2.64 -15.23 6.97
CA PRO A 30 3.05 -15.90 5.74
C PRO A 30 3.40 -17.38 5.98
N ASP A 31 3.65 -17.80 7.22
CA ASP A 31 3.97 -19.16 7.60
C ASP A 31 3.15 -19.58 8.82
N LEU A 32 2.46 -20.72 8.73
CA LEU A 32 1.64 -21.29 9.82
C LEU A 32 2.44 -22.25 10.71
N GLU A 33 3.66 -22.63 10.31
CA GLU A 33 4.52 -23.57 11.04
C GLU A 33 5.58 -22.85 11.91
N LEU A 34 5.82 -21.56 11.68
CA LEU A 34 6.76 -20.72 12.43
C LEU A 34 6.02 -19.66 13.25
N ASP A 35 6.05 -19.81 14.58
CA ASP A 35 5.26 -19.06 15.58
C ASP A 35 5.54 -17.54 15.67
N ASN A 36 6.31 -16.93 14.77
CA ASN A 36 6.71 -15.51 14.85
C ASN A 36 7.06 -14.84 13.50
N ASP A 37 6.42 -15.23 12.39
CA ASP A 37 6.71 -14.62 11.08
C ASP A 37 5.74 -13.51 10.65
N LEU A 38 5.34 -12.61 11.54
CA LEU A 38 4.37 -11.58 11.18
C LEU A 38 4.91 -10.60 10.11
N MET A 39 4.25 -10.53 8.95
CA MET A 39 4.55 -9.58 7.88
C MET A 39 3.54 -8.42 7.90
N TRP A 40 4.05 -7.19 7.89
CA TRP A 40 3.25 -5.98 7.77
C TRP A 40 3.44 -5.32 6.42
N GLU A 41 2.34 -4.95 5.78
CA GLU A 41 2.36 -4.09 4.60
C GLU A 41 1.60 -2.80 4.90
N GLY A 42 2.23 -1.68 4.58
CA GLY A 42 1.62 -0.35 4.61
C GLY A 42 1.62 0.20 3.20
N VAL A 43 0.48 0.71 2.77
CA VAL A 43 0.30 1.36 1.48
C VAL A 43 -0.34 2.71 1.69
N GLY A 44 0.19 3.73 1.04
CA GLY A 44 -0.40 5.06 1.01
C GLY A 44 -0.46 5.57 -0.42
N GLY A 45 -1.50 6.28 -0.78
CA GLY A 45 -1.63 6.79 -2.13
C GLY A 45 -2.64 7.91 -2.27
N LEU A 46 -2.69 8.44 -3.49
CA LEU A 46 -3.61 9.48 -3.92
C LEU A 46 -4.20 9.07 -5.26
N ASN A 47 -5.53 9.09 -5.31
CA ASN A 47 -6.29 9.04 -6.55
C ASN A 47 -6.72 10.47 -6.91
N ALA A 48 -6.54 10.90 -8.14
CA ALA A 48 -7.02 12.19 -8.61
C ALA A 48 -7.46 12.10 -10.07
N GLY A 49 -8.44 12.91 -10.45
CA GLY A 49 -8.86 12.98 -11.85
C GLY A 49 -10.23 13.60 -12.02
N GLN A 50 -10.90 13.26 -13.11
CA GLN A 50 -12.27 13.68 -13.37
C GLN A 50 -13.22 12.49 -13.23
N TRP A 51 -14.24 12.66 -12.40
CA TRP A 51 -15.17 11.59 -12.04
C TRP A 51 -15.85 11.00 -13.27
N ARG A 52 -15.75 9.67 -13.42
CA ARG A 52 -16.25 8.89 -14.57
C ARG A 52 -15.67 9.30 -15.94
N LEU A 53 -14.48 9.94 -15.97
CA LEU A 53 -13.76 10.23 -17.21
C LEU A 53 -12.34 9.65 -17.16
N TRP A 54 -11.56 10.03 -16.14
CA TRP A 54 -10.20 9.51 -15.98
C TRP A 54 -9.77 9.56 -14.51
N ARG A 55 -8.86 8.67 -14.13
CA ARG A 55 -8.23 8.59 -12.80
C ARG A 55 -6.75 8.36 -12.96
N LEU A 56 -5.95 9.20 -12.33
CA LEU A 56 -4.54 8.95 -12.03
C LEU A 56 -4.42 8.47 -10.58
N GLN A 57 -3.75 7.36 -10.37
CA GLN A 57 -3.45 6.80 -9.06
C GLN A 57 -1.93 6.79 -8.86
N VAL A 58 -1.49 7.33 -7.74
CA VAL A 58 -0.10 7.25 -7.29
C VAL A 58 -0.09 6.54 -5.94
N GLN A 59 0.67 5.46 -5.83
CA GLN A 59 0.67 4.57 -4.68
C GLN A 59 2.09 4.22 -4.26
N PHE A 60 2.37 4.38 -2.98
CA PHE A 60 3.60 3.99 -2.33
C PHE A 60 3.34 2.80 -1.41
N GLU A 61 4.12 1.74 -1.57
CA GLU A 61 4.03 0.53 -0.75
C GLU A 61 5.31 0.33 0.06
N VAL A 62 5.14 -0.08 1.32
CA VAL A 62 6.20 -0.50 2.22
C VAL A 62 5.84 -1.85 2.81
N ARG A 63 6.72 -2.83 2.68
CA ARG A 63 6.56 -4.16 3.28
C ARG A 63 7.71 -4.41 4.24
N LYS A 64 7.39 -4.84 5.47
CA LYS A 64 8.35 -5.20 6.49
C LYS A 64 8.05 -6.59 7.03
N LYS A 65 9.09 -7.43 7.08
CA LYS A 65 9.08 -8.71 7.76
C LYS A 65 9.50 -8.52 9.23
N SER A 66 8.77 -9.08 10.19
CA SER A 66 9.20 -9.09 11.59
C SER A 66 10.23 -10.21 11.79
N ASP A 67 11.46 -9.88 12.17
CA ASP A 67 12.55 -10.85 12.29
C ASP A 67 12.52 -11.59 13.63
N GLY A 68 12.17 -12.87 13.61
CA GLY A 68 12.55 -13.85 14.64
C GLY A 68 13.98 -14.39 14.46
N THR A 69 14.96 -13.55 14.14
CA THR A 69 16.35 -14.01 13.87
C THR A 69 17.30 -13.61 15.02
N PRO A 70 18.13 -14.53 15.56
CA PRO A 70 19.14 -14.23 16.58
C PRO A 70 20.11 -13.12 16.16
N ALA A 71 20.55 -12.32 17.13
CA ALA A 71 21.27 -11.05 16.94
C ALA A 71 22.55 -11.15 16.05
N GLU A 72 23.16 -12.32 15.98
CA GLU A 72 24.42 -12.58 15.24
C GLU A 72 24.25 -12.58 13.71
N LEU A 73 23.04 -12.82 13.20
CA LEU A 73 22.75 -12.87 11.74
C LEU A 73 22.09 -11.59 11.19
N SER A 74 21.81 -10.61 12.05
CA SER A 74 21.11 -9.36 11.71
C SER A 74 21.93 -8.42 10.81
N ALA A 75 23.26 -8.56 10.80
CA ALA A 75 24.17 -7.71 10.04
C ALA A 75 24.12 -7.94 8.52
N LEU A 76 23.85 -9.17 8.05
CA LEU A 76 23.80 -9.49 6.61
C LEU A 76 22.39 -9.38 5.98
N LYS A 77 21.31 -9.43 6.77
CA LYS A 77 19.91 -9.46 6.28
C LYS A 77 19.27 -8.09 5.99
N LYS A 78 19.87 -7.00 6.46
CA LYS A 78 19.30 -5.63 6.42
C LYS A 78 18.85 -5.15 5.03
N ASN A 79 19.33 -5.75 3.95
CA ASN A 79 19.02 -5.34 2.58
C ASN A 79 17.86 -6.12 1.91
N LEU A 80 17.40 -7.24 2.49
CA LEU A 80 16.35 -8.10 1.91
C LEU A 80 14.99 -7.97 2.61
N ALA A 81 14.96 -7.44 3.84
CA ALA A 81 13.76 -7.46 4.71
C ALA A 81 12.78 -6.27 4.53
N SER A 82 13.11 -5.28 3.68
CA SER A 82 12.28 -4.07 3.49
C SER A 82 12.13 -3.74 2.01
N ARG A 83 10.97 -4.06 1.42
CA ARG A 83 10.64 -3.69 0.04
C ARG A 83 9.85 -2.38 0.02
N ARG A 84 10.27 -1.45 -0.84
CA ARG A 84 9.53 -0.23 -1.16
C ARG A 84 9.16 -0.25 -2.63
N ALA A 85 7.94 0.12 -2.98
CA ALA A 85 7.50 0.23 -4.36
C ALA A 85 6.73 1.53 -4.57
N LEU A 86 6.86 2.11 -5.76
CA LEU A 86 6.04 3.22 -6.24
C LEU A 86 5.30 2.74 -7.49
N LEU A 87 3.98 2.87 -7.47
CA LEU A 87 3.07 2.48 -8.53
C LEU A 87 2.37 3.74 -9.03
N VAL A 88 2.36 3.92 -10.34
CA VAL A 88 1.60 4.97 -11.01
C VAL A 88 0.69 4.31 -12.03
N GLN A 89 -0.59 4.59 -11.96
CA GLN A 89 -1.61 3.98 -12.83
C GLN A 89 -2.54 5.07 -13.38
N LEU A 90 -2.76 5.06 -14.69
CA LEU A 90 -3.74 5.89 -15.36
C LEU A 90 -4.90 5.01 -15.86
N GLU A 91 -6.11 5.40 -15.56
CA GLU A 91 -7.35 4.77 -16.01
C GLU A 91 -8.19 5.81 -16.78
N VAL A 92 -8.73 5.42 -17.93
CA VAL A 92 -9.60 6.26 -18.77
C VAL A 92 -10.89 5.49 -19.02
N SER A 93 -12.04 6.15 -18.81
CA SER A 93 -13.37 5.58 -19.00
C SER A 93 -14.03 6.21 -20.23
N PHE A 94 -14.53 5.36 -21.14
CA PHE A 94 -15.26 5.78 -22.35
C PHE A 94 -16.77 5.72 -22.13
#